data_AF-A0A957JZK7-F1
#
_entry.id   AF-A0A957JZK7-F1
#
_cell.length_a   1.000
_cell.length_b   1.000
_cell.length_c   1.000
_cell.angle_alpha   90.00
_cell.angle_beta   90.00
_cell.angle_gamma   90.00
#
_symmetry.space_group_name_H-M   'P 1'
#
loop_
_entity.id
_entity.type
_entity.pdbx_description
1 polymer ?
#
loop_
_entity_poly.entity_id
_entity_poly.type
_entity_poly.pdbx_seq_one_letter_code
_entity_poly.pdbx_strand_id
1 'polypeptide(L)'
;FDDPDGFFLFRNYNTIVERELGRSLPMVGTEAGSYADDPNVEKQFISFQYNYMQNAEPYFFAVSYWLLANVEGGGHDNQWEWQTLFRPGYVHPVVTDFFYQRSQ
;
A
#
# COMPACT_ATOMS: atom_id res chain seq x y z
N PHE A 1 5.73 13.96 -9.31
CA PHE A 1 4.51 13.15 -9.35
C PHE A 1 3.47 13.88 -8.54
N ASP A 2 2.46 14.40 -9.21
CA ASP A 2 1.34 15.07 -8.55
C ASP A 2 0.33 13.96 -8.25
N ASP A 3 0.37 13.46 -7.02
CA ASP A 3 -0.55 12.46 -6.50
C ASP A 3 -1.47 13.21 -5.51
N PRO A 4 -2.52 13.89 -6.01
CA PRO A 4 -3.14 15.00 -5.28
C PRO A 4 -3.74 14.59 -3.93
N ASP A 5 -4.05 13.30 -3.74
CA ASP A 5 -4.49 12.76 -2.44
C ASP A 5 -3.78 11.45 -2.05
N GLY A 6 -3.08 10.79 -2.98
CA GLY A 6 -2.40 9.51 -2.78
C GLY A 6 -3.24 8.48 -2.07
N PHE A 7 -2.71 7.99 -0.96
CA PHE A 7 -3.40 7.01 -0.14
C PHE A 7 -4.82 7.42 0.25
N PHE A 8 -5.15 8.73 0.33
CA PHE A 8 -6.48 9.19 0.73
C PHE A 8 -7.52 9.27 -0.39
N LEU A 9 -7.16 8.93 -1.62
CA LEU A 9 -8.06 9.07 -2.78
C LEU A 9 -9.37 8.27 -2.62
N PHE A 10 -9.38 7.21 -1.81
CA PHE A 10 -10.59 6.43 -1.50
C PHE A 10 -11.73 7.27 -0.88
N ARG A 11 -11.42 8.39 -0.21
CA ARG A 11 -12.44 9.31 0.34
C ARG A 11 -13.19 10.05 -0.76
N ASN A 12 -12.50 10.41 -1.83
CA ASN A 12 -13.13 11.03 -2.99
C ASN A 12 -14.02 10.01 -3.70
N TYR A 13 -13.57 8.75 -3.81
CA TYR A 13 -14.41 7.67 -4.33
C TYR A 13 -15.66 7.47 -3.49
N ASN A 14 -15.56 7.48 -2.15
CA ASN A 14 -16.74 7.42 -1.29
C ASN A 14 -17.68 8.60 -1.52
N THR A 15 -17.14 9.81 -1.63
CA THR A 15 -17.93 11.03 -1.90
C THR A 15 -18.73 10.91 -3.20
N ILE A 16 -18.12 10.37 -4.26
CA ILE A 16 -18.79 10.10 -5.53
C ILE A 16 -19.87 9.03 -5.33
N VAL A 17 -19.53 7.90 -4.70
CA VAL A 17 -20.45 6.79 -4.46
C VAL A 17 -21.68 7.22 -3.65
N GLU A 18 -21.49 7.99 -2.58
CA GLU A 18 -22.59 8.53 -1.78
C GLU A 18 -23.47 9.49 -2.56
N ARG A 19 -22.87 10.36 -3.39
CA ARG A 19 -23.63 11.28 -4.25
C ARG A 19 -24.50 10.53 -5.25
N GLU A 20 -23.97 9.50 -5.89
CA GLU A 20 -24.68 8.76 -6.96
C GLU A 20 -25.67 7.73 -6.40
N LEU A 21 -25.38 7.12 -5.25
CA LEU A 21 -26.13 5.96 -4.73
C LEU A 21 -26.84 6.23 -3.39
N GLY A 22 -26.62 7.38 -2.77
CA GLY A 22 -27.19 7.74 -1.46
C GLY A 22 -26.63 6.94 -0.28
N ARG A 23 -25.55 6.17 -0.48
CA ARG A 23 -24.89 5.37 0.55
C ARG A 23 -23.44 5.07 0.19
N SER A 24 -22.60 4.87 1.20
CA SER A 24 -21.23 4.35 1.03
C SER A 24 -21.25 2.89 0.50
N LEU A 25 -20.15 2.48 -0.15
CA LEU A 25 -19.87 1.09 -0.52
C LEU A 25 -18.57 0.59 0.12
N PRO A 26 -18.51 -0.70 0.51
CA PRO A 26 -17.25 -1.35 0.86
C PRO A 26 -16.16 -1.15 -0.19
N MET A 27 -14.98 -0.72 0.24
CA MET A 27 -13.81 -0.53 -0.58
C MET A 27 -12.61 -1.31 -0.03
N VAL A 28 -11.81 -1.82 -0.96
CA VAL A 28 -10.53 -2.49 -0.70
C VAL A 28 -9.50 -1.85 -1.62
N GLY A 29 -8.37 -1.40 -1.05
CA GLY A 29 -7.24 -0.91 -1.83
C GLY A 29 -6.32 -2.07 -2.20
N THR A 30 -6.05 -2.27 -3.49
CA THR A 30 -5.30 -3.44 -3.96
C THR A 30 -3.81 -3.18 -4.22
N GLU A 31 -3.41 -1.92 -4.37
CA GLU A 31 -2.08 -1.54 -4.87
C GLU A 31 -1.43 -0.46 -4.00
N ALA A 32 -1.47 -0.65 -2.67
CA ALA A 32 -0.78 0.25 -1.75
C ALA A 32 0.74 0.16 -1.89
N GLY A 33 1.43 1.21 -1.47
CA GLY A 33 2.88 1.31 -1.56
C GLY A 33 3.35 2.75 -1.65
N SER A 34 4.53 2.95 -2.24
CA SER A 34 5.10 4.27 -2.50
C SER A 34 5.84 4.26 -3.83
N TYR A 35 5.92 5.43 -4.46
CA TYR A 35 6.82 5.67 -5.58
C TYR A 35 8.14 6.33 -5.15
N ALA A 36 8.44 6.35 -3.85
CA ALA A 36 9.67 6.92 -3.34
C ALA A 36 10.87 5.98 -3.59
N ASP A 37 11.93 6.51 -4.19
CA ASP A 37 13.16 5.76 -4.45
C ASP A 37 13.97 5.46 -3.17
N ASP A 38 13.80 6.26 -2.10
CA ASP A 38 14.44 6.03 -0.81
C ASP A 38 13.66 4.98 0.01
N PRO A 39 14.25 3.81 0.30
CA PRO A 39 13.58 2.74 1.06
C PRO A 39 13.13 3.18 2.46
N ASN A 40 13.76 4.18 3.07
CA ASN A 40 13.32 4.70 4.36
C ASN A 40 12.04 5.52 4.23
N VAL A 41 11.92 6.31 3.16
CA VAL A 41 10.70 7.08 2.86
C VAL A 41 9.58 6.12 2.49
N GLU A 42 9.85 5.16 1.60
CA GLU A 42 8.89 4.11 1.26
C GLU A 42 8.41 3.35 2.51
N LYS A 43 9.32 2.90 3.38
CA LYS A 43 8.97 2.25 4.65
C LYS A 43 8.04 3.11 5.50
N GLN A 44 8.32 4.41 5.64
CA GLN A 44 7.49 5.32 6.43
C GLN A 44 6.08 5.42 5.85
N PHE A 45 5.96 5.55 4.53
CA PHE A 45 4.66 5.57 3.85
C PHE A 45 3.89 4.26 4.02
N ILE A 46 4.52 3.10 3.78
CA ILE A 46 3.85 1.80 3.94
C ILE A 46 3.40 1.61 5.40
N SER A 47 4.29 1.88 6.36
CA SER A 47 3.97 1.80 7.79
C SER A 47 2.79 2.70 8.16
N PHE A 48 2.75 3.92 7.61
CA PHE A 48 1.64 4.84 7.80
C PHE A 48 0.32 4.26 7.27
N GLN A 49 0.31 3.72 6.04
CA GLN A 49 -0.90 3.17 5.41
C GLN A 49 -1.47 2.00 6.22
N TYR A 50 -0.61 1.09 6.68
CA TYR A 50 -1.06 -0.05 7.50
C TYR A 50 -1.52 0.38 8.89
N ASN A 51 -0.84 1.33 9.55
CA ASN A 51 -1.30 1.85 10.84
C ASN A 51 -2.60 2.64 10.72
N TYR A 52 -2.81 3.36 9.61
CA TYR A 52 -4.05 4.08 9.34
C TYR A 52 -5.27 3.16 9.39
N MET A 53 -5.13 1.92 8.90
CA MET A 53 -6.22 0.94 8.89
C MET A 53 -6.76 0.58 10.29
N GLN A 54 -6.01 0.85 11.36
CA GLN A 54 -6.50 0.61 12.73
C GLN A 54 -7.71 1.50 13.08
N ASN A 55 -7.85 2.65 12.43
CA ASN A 55 -8.93 3.61 12.67
C ASN A 55 -9.50 4.14 11.34
N ALA A 56 -9.42 3.34 10.27
CA ALA A 56 -9.94 3.73 8.97
C ALA A 56 -11.46 3.91 9.00
N GLU A 57 -11.95 4.66 8.01
CA GLU A 57 -13.38 4.87 7.80
C GLU A 57 -14.10 3.52 7.65
N PRO A 58 -15.34 3.36 8.17
CA PRO A 58 -16.03 2.08 8.19
C PRO A 58 -16.28 1.45 6.82
N TYR A 59 -16.16 2.20 5.73
CA TYR A 59 -16.31 1.71 4.37
C TYR A 59 -14.98 1.28 3.73
N PHE A 60 -13.83 1.52 4.35
CA PHE A 60 -12.52 1.14 3.84
C PHE A 60 -11.97 -0.05 4.64
N PHE A 61 -12.21 -1.26 4.13
CA PHE A 61 -12.06 -2.49 4.92
C PHE A 61 -10.65 -3.06 4.94
N ALA A 62 -9.95 -2.98 3.83
CA ALA A 62 -8.65 -3.61 3.70
C ALA A 62 -7.79 -2.88 2.68
N VAL A 63 -6.49 -3.04 2.86
CA VAL A 63 -5.48 -2.61 1.90
C VAL A 63 -4.43 -3.71 1.75
N SER A 64 -3.99 -3.96 0.52
CA SER A 64 -2.84 -4.82 0.23
C SER A 64 -1.71 -4.01 -0.39
N TYR A 65 -0.48 -4.27 0.03
CA TYR A 65 0.71 -3.83 -0.69
C TYR A 65 0.74 -4.46 -2.09
N TRP A 66 1.14 -3.68 -3.09
CA TRP A 66 1.10 -4.07 -4.50
C TRP A 66 1.99 -5.28 -4.83
N LEU A 67 3.25 -5.30 -4.37
CA LEU A 67 4.23 -6.22 -4.97
C LEU A 67 5.18 -6.88 -3.96
N LEU A 68 4.85 -8.09 -3.52
CA LEU A 68 5.73 -8.85 -2.63
C LEU A 68 7.04 -9.25 -3.32
N ALA A 69 6.95 -9.85 -4.50
CA ALA A 69 8.07 -10.29 -5.33
C ALA A 69 7.62 -10.27 -6.80
N ASN A 70 8.50 -9.86 -7.71
CA ASN A 70 8.19 -9.81 -9.14
C ASN A 70 8.90 -10.92 -9.90
N VAL A 71 10.21 -10.82 -10.18
CA VAL A 71 10.94 -11.91 -10.88
C VAL A 71 10.87 -13.23 -10.09
N GLU A 72 11.11 -13.19 -8.78
CA GLU A 72 10.98 -14.36 -7.90
C GLU A 72 9.52 -14.86 -7.79
N GLY A 73 8.54 -13.99 -8.09
CA GLY A 73 7.12 -14.34 -8.19
C GLY A 73 6.71 -14.92 -9.55
N GLY A 74 7.63 -15.05 -10.50
CA GLY A 74 7.36 -15.50 -11.88
C GLY A 74 7.07 -14.39 -12.89
N GLY A 75 7.24 -13.12 -12.50
CA GLY A 75 7.15 -11.97 -13.39
C GLY A 75 8.27 -11.93 -14.42
N HIS A 76 7.99 -11.29 -15.56
CA HIS A 76 8.95 -11.16 -16.68
C HIS A 76 9.26 -9.70 -17.04
N ASP A 77 8.51 -8.75 -16.48
CA ASP A 77 8.73 -7.32 -16.67
C ASP A 77 9.50 -6.75 -15.48
N ASN A 78 10.72 -6.28 -15.72
CA ASN A 78 11.59 -5.74 -14.68
C ASN A 78 11.25 -4.28 -14.33
N GLN A 79 10.29 -3.64 -15.00
CA GLN A 79 9.93 -2.24 -14.75
C GLN A 79 9.56 -1.98 -13.29
N TRP A 80 8.99 -2.97 -12.60
CA TRP A 80 8.48 -2.86 -11.23
C TRP A 80 9.34 -3.58 -10.17
N GLU A 81 10.46 -4.18 -10.56
CA GLU A 81 11.32 -4.96 -9.66
C GLU A 81 11.84 -4.13 -8.47
N TRP A 82 11.97 -2.82 -8.64
CA TRP A 82 12.43 -1.93 -7.58
C TRP A 82 11.42 -1.80 -6.43
N GLN A 83 10.11 -1.98 -6.69
CA GLN A 83 9.03 -1.95 -5.69
C GLN A 83 8.77 -3.31 -5.01
N THR A 84 9.59 -4.33 -5.25
CA THR A 84 9.40 -5.63 -4.58
C THR A 84 9.86 -5.59 -3.13
N LEU A 85 9.11 -6.20 -2.22
CA LEU A 85 9.59 -6.44 -0.85
C LEU A 85 10.70 -7.49 -0.77
N PHE A 86 10.70 -8.44 -1.69
CA PHE A 86 11.64 -9.56 -1.73
C PHE A 86 12.24 -9.72 -3.13
N ARG A 87 13.58 -9.73 -3.20
CA ARG A 87 14.36 -10.05 -4.40
C ARG A 87 15.76 -10.58 -4.02
N PRO A 88 16.53 -11.20 -4.93
CA PRO A 88 17.82 -11.79 -4.60
C PRO A 88 18.77 -10.80 -3.90
N GLY A 89 19.26 -11.19 -2.72
CA GLY A 89 20.17 -10.38 -1.92
C GLY A 89 19.52 -9.16 -1.23
N TYR A 90 18.19 -9.03 -1.26
CA TYR A 90 17.48 -7.89 -0.71
C TYR A 90 16.14 -8.26 -0.06
N VAL A 91 15.93 -7.73 1.13
CA VAL A 91 14.64 -7.72 1.82
C VAL A 91 14.34 -6.27 2.18
N HIS A 92 13.18 -5.77 1.78
CA HIS A 92 12.80 -4.39 2.04
C HIS A 92 12.69 -4.15 3.57
N PRO A 93 13.23 -3.03 4.10
CA PRO A 93 13.23 -2.75 5.54
C PRO A 93 11.84 -2.74 6.20
N VAL A 94 10.76 -2.48 5.46
CA VAL A 94 9.40 -2.57 6.01
C VAL A 94 9.06 -3.99 6.48
N VAL A 95 9.64 -5.02 5.86
CA VAL A 95 9.42 -6.41 6.27
C VAL A 95 10.05 -6.65 7.64
N THR A 96 11.30 -6.22 7.82
CA THR A 96 12.07 -6.49 9.04
C THR A 96 11.71 -5.57 10.21
N ASP A 97 11.36 -4.32 9.93
CA ASP A 97 11.20 -3.29 10.95
C ASP A 97 9.73 -3.10 11.36
N PHE A 98 8.79 -3.42 10.48
CA PHE A 98 7.36 -3.16 10.68
C PHE A 98 6.51 -4.43 10.63
N PHE A 99 6.52 -5.19 9.53
CA PHE A 99 5.67 -6.39 9.43
C PHE A 99 6.11 -7.53 10.34
N TYR A 100 7.42 -7.74 10.48
CA TYR A 100 7.98 -8.81 11.29
C TYR A 100 8.69 -8.26 12.53
N GLN A 101 7.91 -7.73 13.45
CA GLN A 101 8.40 -7.45 14.79
C GLN A 101 8.31 -8.73 15.62
N ARG A 102 9.46 -9.32 15.99
CA ARG A 102 9.45 -10.41 16.98
C ARG A 102 8.85 -9.83 18.26
N SER A 103 7.80 -10.46 18.79
CA SER A 103 7.34 -10.19 20.15
C SER A 103 8.54 -10.35 21.08
N GLN A 104 8.94 -9.26 21.75
CA GLN A 104 9.89 -9.35 22.87
C GLN A 104 9.22 -10.03 24.06
#